data_AF-A0A2A5YV20-F1
#
_entry.id   AF-A0A2A5YV20-F1
#
_cell.length_a   1.000
_cell.length_b   1.000
_cell.length_c   1.000
_cell.angle_alpha   90.00
_cell.angle_beta   90.00
_cell.angle_gamma   90.00
#
_symmetry.space_group_name_H-M   'P 1'
#
loop_
_entity.id
_entity.type
_entity.pdbx_description
1 polymer ?
#
loop_
_entity_poly.entity_id
_entity_poly.type
_entity_poly.pdbx_seq_one_letter_code
_entity_poly.pdbx_strand_id
1 'polypeptide(L)' 'MTEEDLSFQAATQELDAILKKLDSDDVNIDSLTVDLQRASELIEWCRGRLETTRHEVERIVSDLDKD' A
#
# COMPACT_ATOMS: atom_id res chain seq x y z
N MET A 1 4.89 -16.12 9.60
CA MET A 1 4.02 -15.59 8.53
C MET A 1 4.96 -15.17 7.43
N THR A 2 4.89 -15.85 6.29
CA THR A 2 5.83 -15.72 5.17
C THR A 2 5.68 -14.36 4.51
N GLU A 3 6.80 -13.77 4.10
CA GLU A 3 6.95 -12.46 3.45
C GLU A 3 6.27 -12.36 2.05
N GLU A 4 5.46 -13.35 1.65
CA GLU A 4 5.03 -13.54 0.25
C GLU A 4 3.56 -13.19 -0.05
N ASP A 5 2.78 -12.72 0.91
CA ASP A 5 1.43 -12.20 0.65
C ASP A 5 1.21 -10.85 1.34
N LEU A 6 1.88 -9.81 0.82
CA LEU A 6 1.52 -8.45 1.16
C LEU A 6 0.08 -8.21 0.64
N SER A 7 -0.91 -8.25 1.53
CA SER A 7 -2.29 -7.93 1.19
C SER A 7 -2.52 -6.42 1.24
N PHE A 8 -3.49 -5.93 0.48
CA PHE A 8 -3.84 -4.50 0.52
C PHE A 8 -4.18 -4.05 1.94
N GLN A 9 -4.90 -4.89 2.68
CA GLN A 9 -5.21 -4.65 4.08
C GLN A 9 -3.95 -4.58 4.96
N ALA A 10 -3.00 -5.51 4.80
CA ALA A 10 -1.76 -5.52 5.57
C ALA A 10 -0.91 -4.26 5.28
N ALA A 11 -0.79 -3.87 4.01
CA ALA A 11 -0.07 -2.65 3.62
C ALA A 11 -0.71 -1.39 4.25
N THR A 12 -2.04 -1.33 4.27
CA THR A 12 -2.77 -0.21 4.90
C THR A 12 -2.58 -0.18 6.41
N GLN A 13 -2.60 -1.35 7.08
CA GLN A 13 -2.33 -1.46 8.51
C GLN A 13 -0.89 -1.06 8.87
N GLU A 14 0.07 -1.40 8.02
CA GLU A 14 1.47 -1.00 8.20
C GLU A 14 1.64 0.52 8.06
N LEU A 15 0.97 1.14 7.09
CA LEU A 15 0.93 2.61 6.94
C LEU A 15 0.34 3.29 8.18
N ASP A 16 -0.77 2.79 8.74
CA ASP A 16 -1.35 3.31 9.98
C ASP A 16 -0.40 3.17 11.17
N ALA A 17 0.36 2.07 11.24
CA ALA A 17 1.35 1.87 12.29
C ALA A 17 2.52 2.86 12.16
N ILE A 18 2.97 3.14 10.93
CA ILE A 18 3.98 4.16 10.66
C ILE A 18 3.47 5.54 11.10
N LEU A 19 2.26 5.92 10.71
CA LEU A 19 1.66 7.20 11.13
C LEU A 19 1.60 7.35 12.65
N LYS A 20 1.15 6.31 13.37
CA LYS A 20 1.13 6.32 14.84
C LYS A 20 2.51 6.47 15.46
N LYS A 21 3.54 5.89 14.85
CA LYS A 21 4.92 6.10 15.31
C LYS A 21 5.33 7.56 15.12
N LEU A 22 5.04 8.14 13.96
CA LEU A 22 5.39 9.53 13.64
C LEU A 22 4.70 10.56 14.56
N ASP A 23 3.49 10.24 15.04
CA ASP A 23 2.74 11.08 15.98
C ASP A 23 3.17 10.88 17.46
N SER A 24 4.10 9.97 17.73
CA SER A 24 4.58 9.70 19.10
C SER A 24 5.63 10.74 19.54
N ASP A 25 5.61 11.11 20.83
CA ASP A 25 6.57 12.07 21.41
C ASP A 25 8.02 11.56 21.45
N ASP A 26 8.26 10.25 21.26
CA ASP A 26 9.58 9.60 21.32
C ASP A 26 10.17 9.31 19.91
N VAL A 27 9.84 10.17 18.95
CA VAL A 27 10.28 9.99 17.55
C VAL A 27 11.74 10.41 17.38
N ASN A 28 12.59 9.45 17.00
CA ASN A 28 13.96 9.70 16.57
C ASN A 28 13.99 10.09 15.08
N ILE A 29 14.77 11.11 14.73
CA ILE A 29 14.91 11.61 13.35
C ILE A 29 15.50 10.56 12.39
N ASP A 30 16.33 9.66 12.89
CA ASP A 30 16.88 8.55 12.10
C ASP A 30 15.81 7.50 11.80
N SER A 31 14.93 7.18 12.76
CA SER A 31 13.81 6.24 12.54
C SER A 31 12.74 6.83 11.62
N LEU A 32 12.52 8.14 11.69
CA LEU A 32 11.65 8.91 10.78
C LEU A 32 11.99 8.66 9.32
N THR A 33 13.28 8.72 8.97
CA THR A 33 13.73 8.52 7.57
C THR A 33 13.43 7.11 7.08
N VAL A 34 13.66 6.11 7.93
CA VAL A 34 13.39 4.70 7.60
C VAL A 34 11.89 4.45 7.46
N ASP A 35 11.09 4.94 8.40
CA ASP A 35 9.63 4.81 8.39
C ASP A 35 9.02 5.52 7.16
N LEU A 36 9.56 6.68 6.76
CA LEU A 36 9.12 7.41 5.58
C LEU A 36 9.46 6.67 4.28
N GLN A 37 10.66 6.10 4.18
CA GLN A 37 11.08 5.27 3.04
C GLN A 37 10.14 4.07 2.90
N ARG A 38 9.85 3.39 4.00
CA ARG A 38 8.93 2.25 4.03
C ARG A 38 7.51 2.65 3.63
N ALA A 39 7.01 3.77 4.13
CA ALA A 39 5.70 4.29 3.75
C ALA A 39 5.61 4.58 2.24
N SER A 40 6.68 5.14 1.66
CA SER A 40 6.77 5.39 0.22
C SER A 40 6.66 4.11 -0.60
N GLU A 41 7.39 3.06 -0.22
CA GLU A 41 7.32 1.74 -0.86
C GLU A 41 5.91 1.13 -0.81
N LEU A 42 5.26 1.21 0.35
CA LEU A 42 3.89 0.72 0.55
C LEU A 42 2.88 1.48 -0.31
N ILE A 43 3.04 2.80 -0.44
CA ILE A 43 2.18 3.64 -1.27
C ILE A 43 2.33 3.27 -2.75
N GLU A 44 3.56 3.13 -3.25
CA GLU A 44 3.81 2.72 -4.64
C GLU A 44 3.23 1.34 -4.94
N TRP A 45 3.40 0.40 -4.01
CA TRP A 45 2.81 -0.93 -4.14
C TRP A 45 1.27 -0.88 -4.15
N CYS A 46 0.64 -0.08 -3.28
CA CYS A 46 -0.82 0.09 -3.25
C CYS A 46 -1.34 0.69 -4.55
N ARG A 47 -0.64 1.70 -5.11
CA ARG A 47 -0.97 2.31 -6.41
C ARG A 47 -0.91 1.29 -7.54
N GLY A 48 0.15 0.48 -7.60
CA GLY A 48 0.29 -0.57 -8.61
C GLY A 48 -0.83 -1.61 -8.54
N ARG A 49 -1.24 -2.00 -7.33
CA ARG A 49 -2.39 -2.90 -7.10
C ARG A 49 -3.69 -2.29 -7.61
N LEU A 50 -3.97 -1.03 -7.27
CA LEU A 50 -5.18 -0.34 -7.73
C LEU A 50 -5.24 -0.23 -9.24
N GLU A 51 -4.13 0.11 -9.90
CA GLU A 51 -4.06 0.19 -11.36
C GLU A 51 -4.32 -1.18 -12.02
N THR A 52 -3.74 -2.25 -11.45
CA THR A 52 -3.97 -3.62 -11.92
C THR A 52 -5.44 -4.00 -11.81
N THR A 53 -6.05 -3.74 -10.65
CA THR A 53 -7.48 -4.00 -10.42
C THR A 53 -8.34 -3.18 -11.36
N ARG A 54 -8.00 -1.91 -11.60
CA ARG A 54 -8.72 -1.05 -12.55
C ARG A 54 -8.70 -1.64 -13.95
N HIS A 55 -7.53 -2.04 -14.46
CA HIS A 55 -7.42 -2.65 -15.78
C HIS A 55 -8.20 -3.96 -15.90
N GLU A 56 -8.30 -4.73 -14.84
CA GLU A 56 -9.12 -5.94 -14.82
C GLU A 56 -10.62 -5.63 -14.89
N VAL A 57 -11.09 -4.63 -14.15
CA VAL A 57 -12.47 -4.14 -14.25
C VAL A 57 -12.77 -3.61 -15.65
N GLU A 58 -11.89 -2.78 -16.23
CA GLU A 58 -12.06 -2.25 -17.59
C GLU A 58 -12.14 -3.37 -18.64
N ARG A 59 -11.36 -4.44 -18.49
CA ARG A 59 -11.44 -5.64 -19.34
C ARG A 59 -12.80 -6.33 -19.21
N ILE A 60 -13.24 -6.61 -17.98
CA ILE A 60 -14.53 -7.28 -17.73
C ILE A 60 -15.70 -6.48 -18.33
N VAL A 61 -15.70 -5.16 -18.15
CA VAL A 61 -16.73 -4.28 -18.72
C VAL A 61 -16.67 -4.29 -20.26
N SER A 62 -15.47 -4.21 -20.84
CA SER A 62 -15.30 -4.24 -22.29
C SER A 62 -15.70 -5.58 -22.93
N ASP A 63 -15.56 -6.68 -22.20
CA ASP A 63 -16.00 -8.00 -22.64
C ASP A 63 -17.53 -8.11 -22.57
N LEU A 64 -18.17 -7.54 -21.54
CA LEU A 64 -19.64 -7.50 -21.42
C LEU A 64 -20.31 -6.63 -22.50
N ASP A 65 -19.67 -5.55 -22.95
CA ASP A 65 -20.18 -4.69 -24.03
C ASP A 65 -20.08 -5.31 -25.43
N LYS A 66 -19.34 -6.41 -25.60
CA LYS A 66 -19.13 -7.09 -26.89
C LYS A 66 -20.09 -8.26 -27.14
N ASP A 67 -20.91 -8.62 -26.15
CA ASP A 67 -22.01 -9.60 -26.24
C ASP A 67 -23.37 -8.89 -26.36
#